data_AF-A0ABC8RFK3-F1
#
_entry.id   AF-A0ABC8RFK3-F1
#
_cell.length_a   1.000
_cell.length_b   1.000
_cell.length_c   1.000
_cell.angle_alpha   90.00
_cell.angle_beta   90.00
_cell.angle_gamma   90.00
#
_symmetry.space_group_name_H-M   'P 1'
#
loop_
_entity.id
_entity.type
_entity.pdbx_description
1 polymer ?
#
loop_
_entity_poly.entity_id
_entity_poly.type
_entity_poly.pdbx_seq_one_letter_code
_entity_poly.pdbx_strand_id
1 'polypeptide(L)'
;NSNCELGRGDRISGWKPQPILSLKDVHIIQIASGGYHSLALTDEGKVLSWGHGGFGQLGHSSIQNQKFPALIEALADVRITNIACGGSSSAAITDKGKLYMWGNAKDCQLGVPGLPEVQPSPVEVKFLMEDDGLGIYNVLSVAIGASHAICLVSR
;
A
#
# COMPACT_ATOMS: atom_id res chain seq x y z
N ASN A 1 12.03 -4.09 14.09
CA ASN A 1 11.08 -3.10 14.64
C ASN A 1 11.75 -1.74 14.84
N SER A 2 12.61 -1.28 13.92
CA SER A 2 13.37 -0.03 14.10
C SER A 2 12.52 1.21 13.81
N ASN A 3 11.47 1.07 13.01
CA ASN A 3 10.53 2.14 12.65
C ASN A 3 9.12 1.90 13.19
N CYS A 4 8.97 1.05 14.22
CA CYS A 4 7.67 0.65 14.77
C CYS A 4 6.82 -0.17 13.79
N GLU A 5 7.47 -0.94 12.91
CA GLU A 5 6.82 -1.81 11.92
C GLU A 5 5.93 -2.89 12.56
N LEU A 6 6.11 -3.19 13.85
CA LEU A 6 5.21 -4.09 14.59
C LEU A 6 3.90 -3.43 15.04
N GLY A 7 3.74 -2.11 14.86
CA GLY A 7 2.47 -1.41 15.09
C GLY A 7 2.06 -1.22 16.55
N ARG A 8 2.94 -1.53 17.52
CA ARG A 8 2.62 -1.50 18.96
C ARG A 8 2.96 -0.17 19.65
N GLY A 9 3.38 0.86 18.91
CA GLY A 9 3.80 2.14 19.50
C GLY A 9 5.25 2.20 20.01
N ASP A 10 5.96 1.07 19.99
CA ASP A 10 7.34 0.92 20.45
C ASP A 10 8.29 0.42 19.34
N ARG A 11 9.60 0.54 19.58
CA ARG A 11 10.68 0.00 18.72
C ARG A 11 11.28 -1.30 19.27
N ILE A 12 10.61 -1.95 20.21
CA ILE A 12 11.11 -3.14 20.88
C ILE A 12 10.89 -4.33 19.96
N SER A 13 11.93 -5.10 19.69
CA SER A 13 11.82 -6.34 18.91
C SER A 13 11.57 -7.52 19.84
N GLY A 14 10.96 -8.58 19.33
CA GLY A 14 10.72 -9.80 20.08
C GLY A 14 10.32 -10.94 19.17
N TRP A 15 10.69 -12.16 19.55
CA TRP A 15 10.37 -13.39 18.81
C TRP A 15 8.98 -13.94 19.17
N LYS A 16 8.42 -13.50 20.31
CA LYS A 16 7.07 -13.87 20.73
C LYS A 16 6.04 -13.05 19.96
N PRO A 17 5.03 -13.68 19.33
CA PRO A 17 3.88 -12.96 18.80
C PRO A 17 3.21 -12.11 19.89
N GLN A 18 2.88 -10.87 19.56
CA GLN A 18 2.17 -9.96 20.45
C GLN A 18 1.03 -9.27 19.72
N PRO A 19 -0.10 -9.04 20.38
CA PRO A 19 -1.24 -8.35 19.77
C PRO A 19 -0.93 -6.88 19.50
N ILE A 20 -1.49 -6.35 18.43
CA ILE A 20 -1.57 -4.91 18.17
C ILE A 20 -2.87 -4.40 18.80
N LEU A 21 -2.79 -3.91 20.04
CA LEU A 21 -3.99 -3.56 20.82
C LEU A 21 -4.87 -2.48 20.18
N SER A 22 -4.30 -1.60 19.34
CA SER A 22 -5.06 -0.60 18.60
C SER A 22 -5.94 -1.18 17.49
N LEU A 23 -5.75 -2.45 17.13
CA LEU A 23 -6.56 -3.16 16.12
C LEU A 23 -7.50 -4.21 16.73
N LYS A 24 -7.63 -4.27 18.07
CA LYS A 24 -8.35 -5.36 18.77
C LYS A 24 -9.82 -5.54 18.32
N ASP A 25 -10.47 -4.46 17.91
CA ASP A 25 -11.88 -4.43 17.49
C ASP A 25 -12.04 -4.20 15.97
N VAL A 26 -10.93 -4.32 15.21
CA VAL A 26 -10.92 -4.13 13.76
C VAL A 26 -10.81 -5.48 13.07
N HIS A 27 -11.76 -5.80 12.20
CA HIS A 27 -11.75 -7.06 11.47
C HIS A 27 -10.82 -6.97 10.25
N ILE A 28 -9.59 -7.48 10.41
CA ILE A 28 -8.58 -7.50 9.35
C ILE A 28 -8.73 -8.77 8.51
N ILE A 29 -8.86 -8.61 7.19
CA ILE A 29 -9.03 -9.71 6.23
C ILE A 29 -7.77 -9.99 5.40
N GLN A 30 -6.86 -9.01 5.32
CA GLN A 30 -5.58 -9.17 4.61
C GLN A 30 -4.50 -8.30 5.26
N ILE A 31 -3.27 -8.78 5.22
CA ILE A 31 -2.07 -8.03 5.63
C ILE A 31 -1.02 -8.08 4.53
N ALA A 32 -0.17 -7.07 4.48
CA ALA A 32 1.03 -7.07 3.64
C ALA A 32 2.20 -6.44 4.41
N SER A 33 3.42 -6.95 4.19
CA SER A 33 4.64 -6.43 4.82
C SER A 33 5.62 -6.04 3.72
N GLY A 34 6.06 -4.80 3.75
CA GLY A 34 7.18 -4.33 2.93
C GLY A 34 8.51 -4.42 3.65
N GLY A 35 9.54 -3.75 3.12
CA GLY A 35 10.87 -3.75 3.72
C GLY A 35 10.91 -3.17 5.14
N TYR A 36 10.23 -2.04 5.35
CA TYR A 36 10.17 -1.34 6.64
C TYR A 36 8.78 -0.79 6.98
N HIS A 37 7.72 -1.32 6.38
CA HIS A 37 6.35 -0.87 6.65
C HIS A 37 5.37 -2.05 6.56
N SER A 38 4.16 -1.82 7.05
CA SER A 38 3.09 -2.81 7.03
C SER A 38 1.78 -2.17 6.60
N LEU A 39 0.94 -2.97 5.95
CA LEU A 39 -0.42 -2.64 5.57
C LEU A 39 -1.39 -3.67 6.14
N ALA A 40 -2.60 -3.22 6.44
CA ALA A 40 -3.73 -4.08 6.77
C ALA A 40 -4.98 -3.61 6.02
N LEU A 41 -5.79 -4.57 5.58
CA LEU A 41 -7.08 -4.34 4.91
C LEU A 41 -8.20 -4.84 5.82
N THR A 42 -9.19 -3.99 6.08
CA THR A 42 -10.40 -4.35 6.83
C THR A 42 -11.44 -5.00 5.94
N ASP A 43 -12.40 -5.73 6.52
CA ASP A 43 -13.59 -6.26 5.82
C ASP A 43 -14.50 -5.18 5.23
N GLU A 44 -14.48 -3.98 5.82
CA GLU A 44 -15.11 -2.77 5.27
C GLU A 44 -14.40 -2.20 4.03
N GLY A 45 -13.22 -2.73 3.69
CA GLY A 45 -12.42 -2.29 2.54
C GLY A 45 -11.54 -1.08 2.82
N LYS A 46 -11.21 -0.81 4.09
CA LYS A 46 -10.32 0.28 4.50
C LYS A 46 -8.88 -0.21 4.61
N VAL A 47 -7.93 0.65 4.23
CA VAL A 47 -6.49 0.33 4.32
C VAL A 47 -5.85 1.11 5.45
N LEU A 48 -5.16 0.40 6.34
CA LEU A 48 -4.32 0.98 7.37
C LEU A 48 -2.85 0.77 7.01
N SER A 49 -1.99 1.72 7.38
CA SER A 49 -0.53 1.58 7.24
C SER A 49 0.22 2.02 8.49
N TRP A 50 1.41 1.45 8.69
CA TRP A 50 2.33 1.87 9.75
C TRP A 50 3.78 1.46 9.47
N GLY A 51 4.71 2.00 10.25
CA GLY A 51 6.15 1.75 10.14
C GLY A 51 6.91 2.96 9.57
N HIS A 52 7.88 2.67 8.70
CA HIS A 52 8.73 3.67 8.06
C HIS A 52 8.01 4.42 6.94
N GLY A 53 8.08 5.76 6.96
CA GLY A 53 7.43 6.63 5.97
C GLY A 53 8.38 7.39 5.04
N GLY A 54 9.71 7.22 5.17
CA GLY A 54 10.69 8.09 4.50
C GLY A 54 10.64 8.12 2.97
N PHE A 55 10.05 7.10 2.33
CA PHE A 55 9.81 7.06 0.89
C PHE A 55 8.32 7.23 0.54
N GLY A 56 7.49 7.69 1.46
CA GLY A 56 6.07 7.89 1.24
C GLY A 56 5.23 6.60 1.21
N GLN A 57 5.81 5.43 1.52
CA GLN A 57 5.17 4.10 1.40
C GLN A 57 3.94 3.90 2.30
N LEU A 58 3.68 4.83 3.22
CA LEU A 58 2.52 4.81 4.11
C LEU A 58 1.28 5.49 3.50
N GLY A 59 1.44 6.34 2.48
CA GLY A 59 0.29 6.92 1.77
C GLY A 59 -0.45 8.04 2.51
N HIS A 60 0.10 8.58 3.61
CA HIS A 60 -0.54 9.62 4.43
C HIS A 60 -0.24 11.05 3.96
N SER A 61 0.12 11.26 2.69
CA SER A 61 0.54 12.57 2.17
C SER A 61 1.68 13.20 2.99
N SER A 62 2.53 12.35 3.57
CA SER A 62 3.61 12.68 4.48
C SER A 62 4.70 11.62 4.38
N ILE A 63 5.93 12.00 4.74
CA ILE A 63 7.09 11.11 4.83
C ILE A 63 7.44 10.71 6.27
N GLN A 64 6.56 11.04 7.23
CA GLN A 64 6.76 10.72 8.65
C GLN A 64 6.41 9.26 8.95
N ASN A 65 7.14 8.66 9.88
CA ASN A 65 6.84 7.32 10.38
C ASN A 65 5.53 7.30 11.17
N GLN A 66 4.81 6.19 11.09
CA GLN A 66 3.62 5.93 11.90
C GLN A 66 3.88 4.80 12.89
N LYS A 67 3.67 5.08 14.18
CA LYS A 67 3.96 4.11 15.25
C LYS A 67 2.84 3.09 15.48
N PHE A 68 1.64 3.44 15.05
CA PHE A 68 0.43 2.65 15.14
C PHE A 68 -0.22 2.58 13.75
N PRO A 69 -0.99 1.52 13.47
CA PRO A 69 -1.85 1.46 12.29
C PRO A 69 -2.72 2.71 12.19
N ALA A 70 -2.63 3.41 11.07
CA ALA A 70 -3.42 4.60 10.78
C ALA A 70 -4.14 4.43 9.44
N LEU A 71 -5.37 4.94 9.35
CA LEU A 71 -6.17 4.94 8.13
C LEU A 71 -5.48 5.76 7.02
N ILE A 72 -5.41 5.22 5.81
CA ILE A 72 -5.00 5.97 4.63
C ILE A 72 -6.21 6.79 4.16
N GLU A 73 -6.30 8.04 4.63
CA GLU A 73 -7.44 8.93 4.33
C GLU A 73 -7.73 9.10 2.84
N ALA A 74 -6.69 9.11 2.00
CA ALA A 74 -6.82 9.21 0.54
C ALA A 74 -7.58 8.03 -0.10
N LEU A 75 -7.73 6.90 0.60
CA LEU A 75 -8.49 5.72 0.18
C LEU A 75 -9.75 5.49 1.03
N ALA A 76 -10.09 6.40 1.96
CA ALA A 76 -11.19 6.20 2.90
C ALA A 76 -12.53 5.99 2.20
N ASP A 77 -12.79 6.67 1.08
CA ASP A 77 -14.06 6.58 0.33
C ASP A 77 -14.03 5.55 -0.81
N VAL A 78 -12.99 4.71 -0.87
CA VAL A 78 -12.80 3.70 -1.91
C VAL A 78 -12.81 2.31 -1.28
N ARG A 79 -13.62 1.40 -1.82
CA ARG A 79 -13.64 0.01 -1.35
C ARG A 79 -12.45 -0.74 -1.92
N ILE A 80 -11.46 -1.02 -1.07
CA ILE A 80 -10.29 -1.82 -1.41
C ILE A 80 -10.60 -3.31 -1.22
N THR A 81 -10.14 -4.13 -2.16
CA THR A 81 -10.31 -5.59 -2.13
C THR A 81 -9.00 -6.32 -1.93
N ASN A 82 -7.88 -5.75 -2.38
CA ASN A 82 -6.56 -6.37 -2.33
C ASN A 82 -5.48 -5.32 -2.02
N ILE A 83 -4.48 -5.69 -1.23
CA ILE A 83 -3.29 -4.87 -0.91
C ILE A 83 -1.99 -5.61 -1.20
N ALA A 84 -0.92 -4.88 -1.50
CA ALA A 84 0.42 -5.44 -1.64
C ALA A 84 1.49 -4.43 -1.19
N CYS A 85 2.64 -4.96 -0.77
CA CYS A 85 3.82 -4.20 -0.40
C CYS A 85 5.03 -4.68 -1.19
N GLY A 86 5.89 -3.74 -1.58
CA GLY A 86 7.25 -3.99 -2.04
C GLY A 86 8.29 -3.53 -1.02
N GLY A 87 9.52 -3.30 -1.47
CA GLY A 87 10.60 -2.80 -0.61
C GLY A 87 10.26 -1.47 0.08
N SER A 88 9.93 -0.47 -0.74
CA SER A 88 9.59 0.89 -0.31
C SER A 88 8.36 1.46 -1.03
N SER A 89 7.49 0.59 -1.55
CA SER A 89 6.29 0.96 -2.31
C SER A 89 5.12 0.08 -1.89
N SER A 90 3.92 0.53 -2.19
CA SER A 90 2.66 -0.06 -1.76
C SER A 90 1.65 0.00 -2.90
N ALA A 91 0.70 -0.93 -2.88
CA ALA A 91 -0.43 -0.92 -3.80
C ALA A 91 -1.73 -1.34 -3.13
N ALA A 92 -2.83 -0.86 -3.72
CA ALA A 92 -4.18 -1.28 -3.41
C ALA A 92 -4.99 -1.44 -4.70
N ILE A 93 -5.85 -2.46 -4.73
CA ILE A 93 -6.81 -2.69 -5.82
C ILE A 93 -8.22 -2.45 -5.29
N THR A 94 -9.03 -1.73 -6.05
CA THR A 94 -10.43 -1.46 -5.70
C THR A 94 -11.37 -2.58 -6.13
N ASP A 95 -12.58 -2.60 -5.59
CA ASP A 95 -13.69 -3.44 -6.07
C ASP A 95 -14.09 -3.18 -7.53
N LYS A 96 -13.71 -2.02 -8.07
CA LYS A 96 -13.89 -1.62 -9.47
C LYS A 96 -12.69 -1.97 -10.36
N GLY A 97 -11.70 -2.70 -9.85
CA GLY A 97 -10.54 -3.12 -10.65
C GLY A 97 -9.49 -2.05 -10.88
N LYS A 98 -9.53 -0.93 -10.15
CA LYS A 98 -8.54 0.14 -10.28
C LYS A 98 -7.33 -0.16 -9.40
N LEU A 99 -6.14 0.08 -9.93
CA LEU A 99 -4.88 -0.04 -9.20
C LEU A 99 -4.41 1.33 -8.71
N TYR A 100 -4.15 1.42 -7.41
CA TYR A 100 -3.46 2.55 -6.80
C TYR A 100 -2.08 2.11 -6.33
N MET A 101 -1.08 2.95 -6.55
CA MET A 101 0.29 2.73 -6.08
C MET A 101 0.84 3.98 -5.39
N TRP A 102 1.76 3.81 -4.45
CA TRP A 102 2.47 4.91 -3.77
C TRP A 102 3.80 4.43 -3.18
N GLY A 103 4.62 5.38 -2.71
CA GLY A 103 5.92 5.13 -2.12
C GLY A 103 7.08 5.60 -3.00
N ASN A 104 8.18 4.85 -2.98
CA ASN A 104 9.35 5.12 -3.82
C ASN A 104 8.98 4.97 -5.29
N ALA A 105 9.33 5.98 -6.09
CA ALA A 105 9.10 6.04 -7.53
C ALA A 105 10.39 6.27 -8.33
N LYS A 106 11.55 6.30 -7.67
CA LYS A 106 12.86 6.58 -8.28
C LYS A 106 13.20 5.66 -9.46
N ASP A 107 12.80 4.39 -9.39
CA ASP A 107 13.07 3.38 -10.44
C ASP A 107 11.86 3.19 -11.35
N CYS A 108 10.92 4.15 -11.39
CA CYS A 108 9.65 4.07 -12.12
C CYS A 108 8.74 2.90 -11.66
N GLN A 109 8.99 2.32 -10.48
CA GLN A 109 8.30 1.13 -10.00
C GLN A 109 6.79 1.30 -9.76
N LEU A 110 6.29 2.55 -9.72
CA LEU A 110 4.86 2.85 -9.58
C LEU A 110 4.09 2.82 -10.90
N GLY A 111 4.78 2.78 -12.05
CA GLY A 111 4.13 2.71 -13.37
C GLY A 111 3.32 3.96 -13.76
N VAL A 112 3.57 5.11 -13.13
CA VAL A 112 2.92 6.39 -13.44
C VAL A 112 3.96 7.39 -13.97
N PRO A 113 3.82 7.85 -15.23
CA PRO A 113 4.74 8.83 -15.80
C PRO A 113 4.73 10.17 -15.07
N GLY A 114 5.89 10.80 -14.93
CA GLY A 114 6.03 12.17 -14.44
C GLY A 114 5.90 12.36 -12.92
N LEU A 115 5.90 11.29 -12.14
CA LEU A 115 5.92 11.39 -10.68
C LEU A 115 7.26 11.92 -10.15
N PRO A 116 7.27 12.61 -8.99
CA PRO A 116 8.49 12.85 -8.22
C PRO A 116 9.11 11.52 -7.73
N GLU A 117 10.37 11.53 -7.29
CA GLU A 117 11.05 10.33 -6.76
C GLU A 117 10.32 9.66 -5.58
N VAL A 118 9.54 10.44 -4.83
CA VAL A 118 8.74 9.99 -3.69
C VAL A 118 7.31 10.43 -3.89
N GLN A 119 6.38 9.45 -3.90
CA GLN A 119 4.96 9.68 -4.02
C GLN A 119 4.27 9.31 -2.69
N PRO A 120 4.02 10.28 -1.79
CA PRO A 120 3.54 10.02 -0.43
C PRO A 120 2.02 9.80 -0.32
N SER A 121 1.30 9.87 -1.44
CA SER A 121 -0.15 9.69 -1.52
C SER A 121 -0.49 8.66 -2.61
N PRO A 122 -1.47 7.78 -2.39
CA PRO A 122 -1.99 6.87 -3.41
C PRO A 122 -2.29 7.60 -4.73
N VAL A 123 -1.72 7.10 -5.82
CA VAL A 123 -1.98 7.57 -7.18
C VAL A 123 -2.51 6.43 -8.04
N GLU A 124 -3.52 6.71 -8.85
CA GLU A 124 -4.10 5.73 -9.77
C GLU A 124 -3.10 5.43 -10.90
N VAL A 125 -2.83 4.14 -11.10
CA VAL A 125 -2.04 3.65 -12.24
C VAL A 125 -2.97 3.58 -13.45
N LYS A 126 -2.88 4.59 -14.31
CA LYS A 126 -3.60 4.62 -15.58
C LYS A 126 -2.77 3.87 -16.62
N PHE A 127 -3.23 2.68 -17.00
CA PHE A 127 -2.66 1.98 -18.14
C PHE A 127 -2.88 2.85 -19.39
N LEU A 128 -1.79 3.21 -20.07
CA LEU A 128 -1.81 3.95 -21.34
C LEU A 128 -2.35 3.01 -22.43
N MET A 129 -3.66 2.82 -22.44
CA MET A 129 -4.37 1.94 -23.38
C MET A 129 -4.89 2.72 -24.61
N GLU A 130 -4.55 4.00 -24.75
CA GLU A 130 -5.04 4.83 -25.86
C GLU A 130 -4.59 4.31 -27.24
N ASP A 131 -3.57 3.44 -27.31
CA ASP A 131 -3.02 2.91 -28.57
C ASP A 131 -3.31 1.43 -28.87
N ASP A 132 -3.91 0.66 -27.95
CA ASP A 132 -4.10 -0.80 -28.18
C ASP A 132 -5.52 -1.18 -28.66
N GLY A 133 -6.52 -0.34 -28.40
CA GLY A 133 -7.91 -0.58 -28.79
C GLY A 133 -8.61 -1.70 -28.00
N LEU A 134 -8.09 -2.09 -26.83
CA LEU A 134 -8.48 -3.34 -26.14
C LEU A 134 -9.50 -3.16 -24.99
N GLY A 135 -10.05 -1.95 -24.80
CA GLY A 135 -11.21 -1.71 -23.94
C GLY A 135 -10.89 -1.47 -22.44
N ILE A 136 -11.90 -1.64 -21.58
CA ILE A 136 -11.79 -1.45 -20.13
C ILE A 136 -11.06 -2.65 -19.52
N TYR A 137 -10.13 -2.41 -18.61
CA TYR A 137 -9.43 -3.45 -17.88
C TYR A 137 -9.95 -3.58 -16.44
N ASN A 138 -9.77 -4.77 -15.86
CA ASN A 138 -10.02 -5.04 -14.45
C ASN A 138 -8.76 -5.65 -13.83
N VAL A 139 -8.09 -4.92 -12.93
CA VAL A 139 -6.91 -5.45 -12.22
C VAL A 139 -7.38 -6.47 -11.18
N LEU A 140 -6.94 -7.72 -11.33
CA LEU A 140 -7.34 -8.83 -10.47
C LEU A 140 -6.38 -9.04 -9.30
N SER A 141 -5.09 -8.79 -9.52
CA SER A 141 -4.05 -9.03 -8.51
C SER A 141 -2.80 -8.21 -8.85
N VAL A 142 -2.03 -7.86 -7.83
CA VAL A 142 -0.76 -7.12 -7.95
C VAL A 142 0.29 -7.73 -7.03
N ALA A 143 1.50 -7.88 -7.55
CA ALA A 143 2.70 -8.26 -6.81
C ALA A 143 3.75 -7.15 -6.97
N ILE A 144 4.41 -6.78 -5.87
CA ILE A 144 5.42 -5.73 -5.86
C ILE A 144 6.73 -6.32 -5.33
N GLY A 145 7.80 -6.14 -6.09
CA GLY A 145 9.16 -6.47 -5.68
C GLY A 145 9.88 -5.30 -5.01
N ALA A 146 11.21 -5.35 -4.96
CA ALA A 146 12.01 -4.26 -4.39
C ALA A 146 11.87 -2.94 -5.18
N SER A 147 11.87 -3.04 -6.51
CA SER A 147 11.87 -1.90 -7.45
C SER A 147 11.06 -2.18 -8.73
N HIS A 148 10.13 -3.14 -8.69
CA HIS A 148 9.24 -3.47 -9.81
C HIS A 148 7.86 -3.86 -9.30
N ALA A 149 6.85 -3.79 -10.17
CA ALA A 149 5.51 -4.29 -9.90
C ALA A 149 4.98 -5.06 -11.12
N ILE A 150 4.17 -6.08 -10.86
CA ILE A 150 3.49 -6.89 -11.88
C ILE A 150 2.03 -6.97 -11.47
N CYS A 151 1.12 -6.83 -12.43
CA CYS A 151 -0.32 -7.01 -12.18
C CYS A 151 -0.92 -8.00 -13.18
N LEU A 152 -1.90 -8.77 -12.70
CA LEU A 152 -2.75 -9.60 -13.53
C LEU A 152 -4.02 -8.81 -13.85
N VAL A 153 -4.35 -8.72 -15.13
CA VAL A 153 -5.52 -7.98 -15.61
C VAL A 153 -6.47 -8.92 -16.36
N SER A 154 -7.76 -8.78 -16.09
CA SER A 154 -8.82 -9.33 -16.95
C SER A 154 -9.28 -8.27 -17.92
N ARG A 155 -9.71 -8.75 -19.09
CA ARG A 155 -10.59 -8.04 -20.00
C ARG A 155 -11.99 -8.63 -19.91
#